data_AF-A0A2H0LZW4-F1
#
_entry.id   AF-A0A2H0LZW4-F1
#
_cell.length_a   1.000
_cell.length_b   1.000
_cell.length_c   1.000
_cell.angle_alpha   90.00
_cell.angle_beta   90.00
_cell.angle_gamma   90.00
#
_symmetry.space_group_name_H-M   'P 1'
#
loop_
_entity.id
_entity.type
_entity.pdbx_description
1 polymer ?
#
loop_
_entity_poly.entity_id
_entity_poly.type
_entity_poly.pdbx_seq_one_letter_code
_entity_poly.pdbx_strand_id
1 'polypeptide(L)'
;EALKYSPGIIDYAQIDPLLITLVKKFPTGITSGELNNPIVHIIIEDGVRLVKNAGAKYNIVFISLPPPSTLQLNRYYTKEFFAQIKKIVFPNGRVVLTLPGSLSYINHELRQLNLCVLKTLEGVFPNILVIPGYSNIYIASSEPIKITPEILMERLKARHILTDTFDEFHIKDRLQKYWQDWFYATLNKRVGGQETRVKENRNLVPIGVFYGISYWNSLFNPSLRKLFTLLGGLNSKHLIFLIIALFLTVIASERKRAKQSLKTDCFGASRLTIRGVAVSIATTGFTGMSLNLIFIFSYQIFFGYVYRDIALLTTSFMFGLAAGALFAAKNLNPKKNTLCWFTVTEVLIIIFCLSAGLSLKYLNTVGTFAFYPLFYILSALSGLLAGAQFPMANKIYKKYYTSKKNKQPIEKSAGVLYSMDLLGGFFAALLIPVIFIPILGILQICLLLAFVKAAGLILYIPSRR
;
A
#
# COMPACT_ATOMS: atom_id res chain seq x y z
N GLU A 1 -4.63 -31.89 9.39
CA GLU A 1 -5.88 -31.94 8.58
C GLU A 1 -5.74 -32.46 7.14
N ALA A 2 -4.99 -31.80 6.24
CA ALA A 2 -4.94 -32.20 4.82
C ALA A 2 -4.45 -33.65 4.61
N LEU A 3 -3.47 -34.09 5.41
CA LEU A 3 -2.95 -35.46 5.37
C LEU A 3 -3.99 -36.55 5.65
N LYS A 4 -5.08 -36.25 6.37
CA LYS A 4 -6.16 -37.21 6.63
C LYS A 4 -6.81 -37.72 5.34
N TYR A 5 -6.72 -36.96 4.25
CA TYR A 5 -7.35 -37.27 2.95
C TYR A 5 -6.42 -37.98 1.96
N SER A 6 -5.25 -38.45 2.41
CA SER A 6 -4.25 -39.16 1.59
C SER A 6 -3.97 -38.48 0.23
N PRO A 7 -3.61 -37.18 0.21
CA PRO A 7 -3.30 -36.50 -1.05
C PRO A 7 -2.01 -37.05 -1.67
N GLY A 8 -1.85 -36.88 -2.99
CA GLY A 8 -0.61 -37.28 -3.66
C GLY A 8 0.61 -36.43 -3.28
N ILE A 9 0.41 -35.11 -3.11
CA ILE A 9 1.46 -34.16 -2.75
C ILE A 9 0.84 -32.98 -1.97
N ILE A 10 1.59 -32.43 -1.02
CA ILE A 10 1.27 -31.21 -0.28
C ILE A 10 2.48 -30.29 -0.34
N ASP A 11 2.37 -29.19 -1.09
CA ASP A 11 3.36 -28.12 -1.08
C ASP A 11 2.94 -27.06 -0.06
N TYR A 12 3.77 -26.82 0.95
CA TYR A 12 3.56 -25.83 1.99
C TYR A 12 4.57 -24.68 1.86
N ALA A 13 4.08 -23.52 1.43
CA ALA A 13 4.90 -22.31 1.35
C ALA A 13 5.07 -21.68 2.74
N GLN A 14 6.32 -21.51 3.16
CA GLN A 14 6.67 -20.80 4.38
C GLN A 14 7.76 -19.76 4.11
N ILE A 15 7.51 -18.52 4.52
CA ILE A 15 8.44 -17.42 4.28
C ILE A 15 9.57 -17.37 5.31
N ASP A 16 9.31 -17.83 6.54
CA ASP A 16 10.26 -17.78 7.64
C ASP A 16 10.87 -19.17 7.91
N PRO A 17 12.14 -19.41 7.54
CA PRO A 17 12.82 -20.67 7.84
C PRO A 17 13.02 -20.90 9.34
N LEU A 18 13.07 -19.83 10.16
CA LEU A 18 13.23 -19.96 11.61
C LEU A 18 11.99 -20.56 12.23
N LEU A 19 10.79 -20.30 11.68
CA LEU A 19 9.56 -20.93 12.15
C LEU A 19 9.62 -22.45 12.01
N ILE A 20 10.03 -22.94 10.83
CA ILE A 20 10.19 -24.39 10.58
C ILE A 20 11.25 -24.99 11.51
N THR A 21 12.37 -24.28 11.67
CA THR A 21 13.46 -24.70 12.58
C THR A 21 12.96 -24.81 14.02
N LEU A 22 12.17 -23.85 14.48
CA LEU A 22 11.61 -23.81 15.83
C LEU A 22 10.60 -24.95 16.04
N VAL A 23 9.69 -25.19 15.10
CA VAL A 23 8.72 -26.29 15.18
C VAL A 23 9.44 -27.65 15.18
N LYS A 24 10.52 -27.80 14.40
CA LYS A 24 11.36 -29.02 14.43
C LYS A 24 12.14 -29.17 15.74
N LYS A 25 12.55 -28.07 16.37
CA LYS A 25 13.27 -28.08 17.66
C LYS A 25 12.34 -28.39 18.84
N PHE A 26 11.09 -27.96 18.77
CA PHE A 26 10.08 -28.16 19.81
C PHE A 26 8.82 -28.83 19.22
N PRO A 27 8.93 -30.09 18.75
CA PRO A 27 7.82 -30.75 18.08
C PRO A 27 6.73 -31.16 19.07
N THR A 28 5.49 -31.07 18.61
CA THR A 28 4.37 -31.78 19.21
C THR A 28 4.22 -33.15 18.54
N GLY A 29 3.48 -34.08 19.17
CA GLY A 29 3.23 -35.40 18.57
C GLY A 29 2.62 -35.32 17.16
N ILE A 30 1.79 -34.31 16.91
CA ILE A 30 1.18 -34.05 15.60
C ILE A 30 2.21 -33.50 14.61
N THR A 31 2.91 -32.42 14.96
CA THR A 31 3.83 -31.73 14.03
C THR A 31 5.03 -32.59 13.64
N SER A 32 5.49 -33.49 14.52
CA SER A 32 6.53 -34.46 14.20
C SER A 32 6.11 -35.41 13.06
N GLY A 33 4.88 -35.90 13.10
CA GLY A 33 4.34 -36.77 12.04
C GLY A 33 4.05 -35.99 10.75
N GLU A 34 3.53 -34.77 10.84
CA GLU A 34 3.15 -33.97 9.67
C GLU A 34 4.36 -33.45 8.89
N LEU A 35 5.39 -32.92 9.55
CA LEU A 35 6.53 -32.29 8.88
C LEU A 35 7.58 -33.28 8.34
N ASN A 36 7.57 -34.53 8.83
CA ASN A 36 8.45 -35.59 8.35
C ASN A 36 7.77 -36.51 7.33
N ASN A 37 6.51 -36.22 6.99
CA ASN A 37 5.77 -37.02 6.02
C ASN A 37 6.36 -36.81 4.60
N PRO A 38 6.69 -37.89 3.85
CA PRO A 38 7.34 -37.77 2.54
C PRO A 38 6.52 -37.03 1.47
N ILE A 39 5.19 -36.93 1.62
CA ILE A 39 4.35 -36.19 0.68
C ILE A 39 4.21 -34.69 1.02
N VAL A 40 4.78 -34.24 2.14
CA VAL A 40 4.76 -32.83 2.58
C VAL A 40 6.08 -32.16 2.21
N HIS A 41 6.02 -31.26 1.25
CA HIS A 41 7.17 -30.49 0.81
C HIS A 41 7.10 -29.07 1.38
N ILE A 42 8.03 -28.74 2.27
CA ILE A 42 8.14 -27.41 2.84
C ILE A 42 9.00 -26.55 1.91
N ILE A 43 8.39 -25.55 1.30
CA ILE A 43 9.04 -24.65 0.35
C ILE A 43 9.30 -23.31 1.06
N ILE A 44 10.58 -23.01 1.30
CA ILE A 44 10.99 -21.75 1.94
C ILE A 44 11.02 -20.62 0.90
N GLU A 45 9.86 -19.98 0.65
CA GLU A 45 9.70 -18.91 -0.34
C GLU A 45 8.44 -18.08 -0.05
N ASP A 46 8.40 -16.84 -0.55
CA ASP A 46 7.18 -16.04 -0.54
C ASP A 46 6.10 -16.67 -1.43
N GLY A 47 4.89 -16.85 -0.90
CA GLY A 47 3.80 -17.53 -1.60
C GLY A 47 3.39 -16.85 -2.92
N VAL A 48 3.49 -15.52 -3.03
CA VAL A 48 3.22 -14.82 -4.30
C VAL A 48 4.27 -15.20 -5.34
N ARG A 49 5.54 -15.23 -4.94
CA ARG A 49 6.65 -15.64 -5.81
C ARG A 49 6.57 -17.12 -6.19
N LEU A 50 6.17 -17.98 -5.27
CA LEU A 50 5.96 -19.40 -5.52
C LEU A 50 4.87 -19.61 -6.60
N VAL A 51 3.71 -18.99 -6.44
CA VAL A 51 2.60 -19.08 -7.40
C VAL A 51 3.01 -18.56 -8.78
N LYS A 52 3.81 -17.48 -8.83
CA LYS A 52 4.30 -16.92 -10.10
C LYS A 52 5.23 -17.87 -10.86
N ASN A 53 6.01 -18.68 -10.15
CA ASN A 53 7.02 -19.58 -10.72
C ASN A 53 6.56 -21.05 -10.75
N ALA A 54 5.37 -21.37 -10.25
CA ALA A 54 4.87 -22.73 -10.19
C ALA A 54 4.63 -23.30 -11.60
N GLY A 55 5.30 -24.41 -11.89
CA GLY A 55 5.06 -25.20 -13.11
C GLY A 55 3.99 -26.28 -12.96
N ALA A 56 3.65 -26.65 -11.72
CA ALA A 56 2.66 -27.67 -11.41
C ALA A 56 1.24 -27.09 -11.26
N LYS A 57 0.23 -27.95 -11.44
CA LYS A 57 -1.17 -27.62 -11.17
C LYS A 57 -1.68 -28.34 -9.92
N TYR A 58 -2.53 -27.66 -9.15
CA TYR A 58 -3.08 -28.15 -7.88
C TYR A 58 -4.60 -28.37 -7.97
N ASN A 59 -5.11 -29.39 -7.28
CA ASN A 59 -6.56 -29.60 -7.13
C ASN A 59 -7.17 -28.63 -6.11
N ILE A 60 -6.42 -28.27 -5.06
CA ILE A 60 -6.87 -27.36 -4.01
C ILE A 60 -5.73 -26.43 -3.64
N VAL A 61 -6.02 -25.13 -3.53
CA VAL A 61 -5.09 -24.12 -3.01
C VAL A 61 -5.73 -23.46 -1.80
N PHE A 62 -5.04 -23.47 -0.66
CA PHE A 62 -5.46 -22.79 0.57
C PHE A 62 -4.68 -21.49 0.75
N ILE A 63 -5.39 -20.38 0.90
CA ILE A 63 -4.83 -19.10 1.32
C ILE A 63 -5.19 -18.90 2.79
N SER A 64 -4.35 -19.45 3.67
CA SER A 64 -4.55 -19.39 5.13
C SER A 64 -3.78 -18.22 5.74
N LEU A 65 -4.11 -17.00 5.32
CA LEU A 65 -3.47 -15.77 5.80
C LEU A 65 -4.48 -14.86 6.51
N PRO A 66 -4.02 -13.97 7.41
CA PRO A 66 -4.87 -12.93 7.95
C PRO A 66 -5.50 -12.06 6.84
N PRO A 67 -6.59 -11.32 7.14
CA PRO A 67 -7.19 -10.40 6.18
C PRO A 67 -6.18 -9.35 5.71
N PRO A 68 -6.41 -8.68 4.56
CA PRO A 68 -5.50 -7.67 4.01
C PRO A 68 -5.45 -6.42 4.89
N SER A 69 -4.70 -6.45 5.99
CA SER A 69 -4.50 -5.33 6.92
C SER A 69 -3.17 -4.61 6.73
N THR A 70 -2.27 -5.18 5.93
CA THR A 70 -0.98 -4.59 5.55
C THR A 70 -0.78 -4.67 4.04
N LEU A 71 0.07 -3.81 3.49
CA LEU A 71 0.42 -3.84 2.06
C LEU A 71 1.06 -5.18 1.66
N GLN A 72 1.81 -5.82 2.56
CA GLN A 72 2.41 -7.13 2.35
C GLN A 72 1.36 -8.23 2.21
N LEU A 73 0.37 -8.28 3.13
CA LEU A 73 -0.71 -9.26 3.10
C LEU A 73 -1.67 -9.03 1.93
N ASN A 74 -1.90 -7.77 1.58
CA ASN A 74 -2.85 -7.41 0.51
C ASN A 74 -2.52 -8.04 -0.84
N ARG A 75 -1.24 -8.31 -1.12
CA ARG A 75 -0.78 -8.97 -2.36
C ARG A 75 -1.45 -10.34 -2.58
N TYR A 76 -1.87 -11.02 -1.52
CA TYR A 76 -2.58 -12.31 -1.58
C TYR A 76 -4.09 -12.18 -1.85
N TYR A 77 -4.61 -10.95 -1.92
CA TYR A 77 -6.03 -10.64 -2.09
C TYR A 77 -6.30 -9.73 -3.29
N THR A 78 -5.36 -9.65 -4.24
CA THR A 78 -5.52 -8.83 -5.45
C THR A 78 -6.08 -9.66 -6.61
N LYS A 79 -6.74 -8.99 -7.56
CA LYS A 79 -7.20 -9.60 -8.81
C LYS A 79 -6.05 -10.29 -9.54
N GLU A 80 -4.90 -9.63 -9.61
CA GLU A 80 -3.72 -10.13 -10.30
C GLU A 80 -3.21 -11.44 -9.67
N PHE A 81 -3.16 -11.52 -8.34
CA PHE A 81 -2.75 -12.74 -7.65
C PHE A 81 -3.76 -13.88 -7.81
N PHE A 82 -5.06 -13.61 -7.67
CA PHE A 82 -6.09 -14.62 -7.94
C PHE A 82 -6.03 -15.11 -9.39
N ALA A 83 -5.74 -14.24 -10.35
CA ALA A 83 -5.54 -14.63 -11.75
C ALA A 83 -4.29 -15.50 -11.95
N GLN A 84 -3.23 -15.29 -11.16
CA GLN A 84 -2.06 -16.19 -11.15
C GLN A 84 -2.41 -17.55 -10.54
N ILE A 85 -3.15 -17.58 -9.41
CA ILE A 85 -3.64 -18.84 -8.82
C ILE A 85 -4.48 -19.62 -9.82
N LYS A 86 -5.39 -18.96 -10.55
CA LYS A 86 -6.23 -19.62 -11.56
C LYS A 86 -5.42 -20.37 -12.62
N LYS A 87 -4.18 -19.94 -12.94
CA LYS A 87 -3.30 -20.62 -13.91
C LYS A 87 -2.70 -21.92 -13.37
N ILE A 88 -2.52 -22.01 -12.05
CA ILE A 88 -1.88 -23.15 -11.37
C ILE A 88 -2.92 -24.06 -10.70
N VAL A 89 -4.22 -23.83 -10.90
CA VAL A 89 -5.29 -24.68 -10.38
C VAL A 89 -5.97 -25.38 -11.55
N PHE A 90 -6.30 -26.66 -11.39
CA PHE A 90 -7.07 -27.40 -12.40
C PHE A 90 -8.46 -26.76 -12.61
N PRO A 91 -9.12 -26.93 -13.77
CA PRO A 91 -10.46 -26.36 -14.01
C PRO A 91 -11.50 -26.73 -12.92
N ASN A 92 -11.49 -27.98 -12.48
CA ASN A 92 -12.31 -28.51 -11.38
C ASN A 92 -11.72 -28.27 -9.98
N GLY A 93 -10.54 -27.66 -9.92
CA GLY A 93 -9.84 -27.35 -8.69
C GLY A 93 -10.46 -26.18 -7.93
N ARG A 94 -10.11 -26.04 -6.66
CA ARG A 94 -10.72 -25.09 -5.73
C ARG A 94 -9.68 -24.20 -5.08
N VAL A 95 -9.98 -22.91 -4.99
CA VAL A 95 -9.22 -21.96 -4.17
C VAL A 95 -10.04 -21.66 -2.94
N VAL A 96 -9.43 -21.85 -1.76
CA VAL A 96 -10.10 -21.66 -0.48
C VAL A 96 -9.37 -20.57 0.30
N LEU A 97 -10.11 -19.57 0.75
CA LEU A 97 -9.59 -18.53 1.65
C LEU A 97 -10.61 -18.21 2.73
N THR A 98 -10.13 -17.60 3.81
CA THR A 98 -10.99 -17.22 4.95
C THR A 98 -10.95 -15.72 5.19
N LEU A 99 -12.08 -15.18 5.62
CA LEU A 99 -12.18 -13.80 6.09
C LEU A 99 -12.94 -13.76 7.41
N PRO A 100 -12.71 -12.73 8.24
CA PRO A 100 -13.53 -12.49 9.42
C PRO A 100 -15.01 -12.43 9.04
N GLY A 101 -15.85 -13.05 9.86
CA GLY A 101 -17.29 -13.13 9.67
C GLY A 101 -18.04 -13.01 10.99
N SER A 102 -19.37 -13.01 10.90
CA SER A 102 -20.27 -13.00 12.05
C SER A 102 -21.62 -13.53 11.61
N LEU A 103 -22.25 -14.35 12.45
CA LEU A 103 -23.63 -14.83 12.23
C LEU A 103 -24.68 -13.95 12.93
N SER A 104 -24.25 -12.98 13.74
CA SER A 104 -25.17 -12.12 14.51
C SER A 104 -25.25 -10.72 13.91
N TYR A 105 -24.11 -10.13 13.58
CA TYR A 105 -24.05 -8.75 13.11
C TYR A 105 -22.79 -8.49 12.29
N ILE A 106 -22.98 -7.96 11.07
CA ILE A 106 -21.90 -7.49 10.21
C ILE A 106 -21.92 -5.97 10.21
N ASN A 107 -20.90 -5.36 10.82
CA ASN A 107 -20.74 -3.91 10.78
C ASN A 107 -20.35 -3.41 9.38
N HIS A 108 -20.44 -2.09 9.15
CA HIS A 108 -20.16 -1.49 7.85
C HIS A 108 -18.75 -1.80 7.34
N GLU A 109 -17.75 -1.76 8.21
CA GLU A 109 -16.34 -1.98 7.88
C GLU A 109 -16.07 -3.44 7.47
N LEU A 110 -16.61 -4.40 8.23
CA LEU A 110 -16.54 -5.83 7.93
C LEU A 110 -17.26 -6.16 6.62
N ARG A 111 -18.40 -5.52 6.38
CA ARG A 111 -19.14 -5.63 5.12
C ARG A 111 -18.31 -5.16 3.94
N GLN A 112 -17.66 -4.01 4.04
CA GLN A 112 -16.80 -3.48 2.97
C GLN A 112 -15.62 -4.40 2.68
N LEU A 113 -14.99 -4.96 3.72
CA LEU A 113 -13.90 -5.93 3.56
C LEU A 113 -14.37 -7.20 2.82
N ASN A 114 -15.47 -7.81 3.26
CA ASN A 114 -16.02 -9.02 2.64
C ASN A 114 -16.47 -8.76 1.19
N LEU A 115 -17.13 -7.61 0.93
CA LEU A 115 -17.51 -7.19 -0.43
C LEU A 115 -16.30 -6.97 -1.35
N CYS A 116 -15.24 -6.35 -0.82
CA CYS A 116 -14.03 -6.04 -1.59
C CYS A 116 -13.38 -7.33 -2.10
N VAL A 117 -13.18 -8.31 -1.21
CA VAL A 117 -12.57 -9.59 -1.59
C VAL A 117 -13.51 -10.41 -2.46
N LEU A 118 -14.81 -10.45 -2.15
CA LEU A 118 -15.82 -11.14 -2.97
C LEU A 118 -15.81 -10.64 -4.42
N LYS A 119 -15.93 -9.32 -4.64
CA LYS A 119 -15.87 -8.71 -5.99
C LYS A 119 -14.55 -9.00 -6.71
N THR A 120 -13.46 -9.07 -5.96
CA THR A 120 -12.13 -9.35 -6.52
C THR A 120 -12.02 -10.81 -6.97
N LEU A 121 -12.60 -11.75 -6.21
CA LEU A 121 -12.72 -13.15 -6.63
C LEU A 121 -13.65 -13.28 -7.83
N GLU A 122 -14.82 -12.63 -7.83
CA GLU A 122 -15.81 -12.65 -8.93
C GLU A 122 -15.19 -12.13 -10.24
N GLY A 123 -14.26 -11.18 -10.13
CA GLY A 123 -13.50 -10.65 -11.26
C GLY A 123 -12.54 -11.65 -11.93
N VAL A 124 -12.36 -12.86 -11.38
CA VAL A 124 -11.42 -13.89 -11.85
C VAL A 124 -12.07 -15.27 -11.99
N PHE A 125 -12.88 -15.68 -11.00
CA PHE A 125 -13.53 -16.99 -10.95
C PHE A 125 -15.03 -16.86 -11.22
N PRO A 126 -15.59 -17.66 -12.14
CA PRO A 126 -17.03 -17.60 -12.46
C PRO A 126 -17.91 -18.20 -11.36
N ASN A 127 -17.40 -19.14 -10.56
CA ASN A 127 -18.17 -19.85 -9.54
C ASN A 127 -17.55 -19.60 -8.16
N ILE A 128 -18.33 -18.99 -7.26
CA ILE A 128 -17.92 -18.71 -5.89
C ILE A 128 -19.02 -19.17 -4.94
N LEU A 129 -18.61 -19.91 -3.92
CA LEU A 129 -19.45 -20.29 -2.79
C LEU A 129 -18.87 -19.69 -1.52
N VAL A 130 -19.70 -18.98 -0.76
CA VAL A 130 -19.35 -18.48 0.57
C VAL A 130 -20.11 -19.28 1.60
N ILE A 131 -19.40 -19.81 2.60
CA ILE A 131 -19.97 -20.49 3.77
C ILE A 131 -19.80 -19.55 4.97
N PRO A 132 -20.86 -18.83 5.38
CA PRO A 132 -20.77 -17.84 6.45
C PRO A 132 -20.50 -18.47 7.82
N GLY A 133 -19.86 -17.71 8.71
CA GLY A 133 -19.63 -18.10 10.11
C GLY A 133 -18.84 -17.04 10.87
N TYR A 134 -18.29 -17.41 12.02
CA TYR A 134 -17.28 -16.59 12.72
C TYR A 134 -16.07 -16.27 11.83
N SER A 135 -15.72 -17.23 10.98
CA SER A 135 -14.85 -17.04 9.83
C SER A 135 -15.61 -17.52 8.60
N ASN A 136 -15.77 -16.61 7.64
CA ASN A 136 -16.40 -16.89 6.36
C ASN A 136 -15.41 -17.68 5.50
N ILE A 137 -15.84 -18.82 4.97
CA ILE A 137 -15.02 -19.62 4.06
C ILE A 137 -15.45 -19.28 2.64
N TYR A 138 -14.51 -18.81 1.84
CA TYR A 138 -14.70 -18.52 0.42
C TYR A 138 -14.09 -19.66 -0.39
N ILE A 139 -14.89 -20.25 -1.28
CA ILE A 139 -14.46 -21.29 -2.21
C ILE A 139 -14.70 -20.76 -3.61
N ALA A 140 -13.63 -20.65 -4.40
CA ALA A 140 -13.69 -20.21 -5.78
C ALA A 140 -13.21 -21.31 -6.74
N SER A 141 -13.86 -21.43 -7.90
CA SER A 141 -13.51 -22.43 -8.91
C SER A 141 -13.89 -21.95 -10.32
N SER A 142 -13.27 -22.56 -11.34
CA SER A 142 -13.68 -22.35 -12.74
C SER A 142 -14.95 -23.14 -13.07
N GLU A 143 -15.21 -24.25 -12.37
CA GLU A 143 -16.39 -25.09 -12.55
C GLU A 143 -17.42 -24.89 -11.41
N PRO A 144 -18.70 -25.27 -11.62
CA PRO A 144 -19.74 -25.15 -10.61
C PRO A 144 -19.41 -25.91 -9.31
N ILE A 145 -19.59 -25.22 -8.18
CA ILE A 145 -19.31 -25.78 -6.85
C ILE A 145 -20.60 -26.40 -6.30
N LYS A 146 -20.71 -27.73 -6.36
CA LYS A 146 -21.77 -28.48 -5.69
C LYS A 146 -21.27 -28.97 -4.32
N ILE A 147 -21.82 -28.41 -3.25
CA ILE A 147 -21.57 -28.84 -1.87
C ILE A 147 -22.92 -28.88 -1.17
N THR A 148 -23.31 -30.06 -0.71
CA THR A 148 -24.45 -30.26 0.18
C THR A 148 -24.01 -31.06 1.40
N PRO A 149 -24.72 -30.94 2.54
CA PRO A 149 -24.40 -31.73 3.73
C PRO A 149 -24.33 -33.23 3.44
N GLU A 150 -25.26 -33.75 2.63
CA GLU A 150 -25.37 -35.17 2.29
C GLU A 150 -24.12 -35.65 1.54
N ILE A 151 -23.70 -34.90 0.51
CA ILE A 151 -22.49 -35.21 -0.27
C ILE A 151 -21.25 -35.19 0.62
N LEU A 152 -21.14 -34.24 1.55
CA LEU A 152 -19.99 -34.18 2.46
C LEU A 152 -19.98 -35.35 3.44
N MET A 153 -21.13 -35.69 4.03
CA MET A 153 -21.24 -36.80 4.98
C MET A 153 -20.96 -38.14 4.33
N GLU A 154 -21.49 -38.39 3.13
CA GLU A 154 -21.19 -39.58 2.35
C GLU A 154 -19.68 -39.69 2.08
N ARG A 155 -19.06 -38.58 1.67
CA ARG A 155 -17.62 -38.51 1.37
C ARG A 155 -16.72 -38.66 2.58
N LEU A 156 -17.15 -38.22 3.77
CA LEU A 156 -16.41 -38.41 5.03
C LEU A 156 -16.47 -39.87 5.46
N LYS A 157 -17.67 -40.48 5.43
CA LYS A 157 -17.88 -41.89 5.77
C LYS A 157 -17.11 -42.81 4.82
N ALA A 158 -17.22 -42.59 3.51
CA ALA A 158 -16.53 -43.40 2.50
C ALA A 158 -15.00 -43.33 2.57
N ARG A 159 -14.44 -42.27 3.15
CA ARG A 159 -12.99 -42.10 3.34
C ARG A 159 -12.52 -42.42 4.76
N HIS A 160 -13.42 -42.86 5.65
CA HIS A 160 -13.12 -43.13 7.06
C HIS A 160 -12.39 -41.97 7.77
N ILE A 161 -12.77 -40.73 7.46
CA ILE A 161 -12.15 -39.54 8.05
C ILE A 161 -12.69 -39.33 9.46
N LEU A 162 -11.79 -39.37 10.45
CA LEU A 162 -12.13 -39.06 11.84
C LEU A 162 -12.11 -37.54 12.07
N THR A 163 -13.20 -37.04 12.63
CA THR A 163 -13.42 -35.63 12.97
C THR A 163 -13.79 -35.48 14.44
N ASP A 164 -13.06 -34.63 15.17
CA ASP A 164 -13.35 -34.40 16.60
C ASP A 164 -14.47 -33.37 16.81
N THR A 165 -14.65 -32.46 15.84
CA THR A 165 -15.52 -31.27 15.95
C THR A 165 -16.61 -31.21 14.90
N PHE A 166 -16.47 -31.92 13.78
CA PHE A 166 -17.46 -31.91 12.69
C PHE A 166 -18.28 -33.18 12.73
N ASP A 167 -19.53 -33.06 13.18
CA ASP A 167 -20.55 -34.09 13.01
C ASP A 167 -21.55 -33.69 11.91
N GLU A 168 -22.52 -34.56 11.64
CA GLU A 168 -23.57 -34.32 10.66
C GLU A 168 -24.39 -33.05 10.96
N PHE A 169 -24.65 -32.79 12.24
CA PHE A 169 -25.42 -31.63 12.68
C PHE A 169 -24.67 -30.34 12.38
N HIS A 170 -23.39 -30.25 12.73
CA HIS A 170 -22.53 -29.10 12.49
C HIS A 170 -22.40 -28.78 11.00
N ILE A 171 -22.24 -29.81 10.16
CA ILE A 171 -22.15 -29.63 8.70
C ILE A 171 -23.49 -29.13 8.15
N LYS A 172 -24.62 -29.71 8.59
CA LYS A 172 -25.96 -29.27 8.19
C LYS A 172 -26.20 -27.82 8.60
N ASP A 173 -25.89 -27.44 9.84
CA ASP A 173 -26.03 -26.08 10.35
C ASP A 173 -25.17 -25.06 9.58
N ARG A 174 -23.88 -25.36 9.39
CA ARG A 174 -22.95 -24.47 8.68
C ARG A 174 -23.32 -24.26 7.21
N LEU A 175 -23.94 -25.24 6.56
CA LEU A 175 -24.30 -25.17 5.14
C LEU A 175 -25.75 -24.76 4.88
N GLN A 176 -26.53 -24.42 5.91
CA GLN A 176 -27.91 -23.98 5.72
C GLN A 176 -28.00 -22.82 4.74
N LYS A 177 -28.96 -22.91 3.82
CA LYS A 177 -29.23 -21.87 2.82
C LYS A 177 -29.57 -20.52 3.47
N TYR A 178 -30.24 -20.56 4.63
CA TYR A 178 -30.56 -19.36 5.42
C TYR A 178 -29.34 -18.47 5.67
N TRP A 179 -28.21 -19.04 6.10
CA TRP A 179 -27.01 -18.26 6.38
C TRP A 179 -26.43 -17.62 5.13
N GLN A 180 -26.44 -18.35 4.01
CA GLN A 180 -25.99 -17.83 2.72
C GLN A 180 -26.88 -16.67 2.25
N ASP A 181 -28.20 -16.86 2.27
CA ASP A 181 -29.18 -15.85 1.87
C ASP A 181 -29.06 -14.59 2.77
N TRP A 182 -28.94 -14.78 4.09
CA TRP A 182 -28.72 -13.70 5.05
C TRP A 182 -27.42 -12.94 4.78
N PHE A 183 -26.33 -13.65 4.48
CA PHE A 183 -25.04 -13.04 4.19
C PHE A 183 -25.10 -12.17 2.94
N TYR A 184 -25.62 -12.71 1.82
CA TYR A 184 -25.75 -11.94 0.57
C TYR A 184 -26.75 -10.79 0.71
N ALA A 185 -27.86 -10.97 1.42
CA ALA A 185 -28.80 -9.89 1.71
C ALA A 185 -28.14 -8.76 2.51
N THR A 186 -27.32 -9.11 3.50
CA THR A 186 -26.56 -8.15 4.31
C THR A 186 -25.49 -7.42 3.49
N LEU A 187 -24.77 -8.15 2.64
CA LEU A 187 -23.77 -7.58 1.73
C LEU A 187 -24.40 -6.66 0.66
N ASN A 188 -25.62 -6.94 0.21
CA ASN A 188 -26.30 -6.16 -0.83
C ASN A 188 -27.22 -5.05 -0.30
N LYS A 189 -27.43 -4.97 1.02
CA LYS A 189 -28.30 -3.96 1.66
C LYS A 189 -27.90 -2.53 1.31
N ARG A 190 -28.76 -1.77 0.62
CA ARG A 190 -28.47 -0.34 0.34
C ARG A 190 -28.45 0.45 1.66
N VAL A 191 -27.40 1.24 1.89
CA VAL A 191 -27.31 2.14 3.05
C VAL A 191 -27.48 3.57 2.52
N GLY A 192 -28.54 4.26 2.95
CA GLY A 192 -28.82 5.64 2.51
C GLY A 192 -29.18 5.80 1.02
N GLY A 193 -29.79 4.77 0.39
CA GLY A 193 -30.24 4.83 -1.01
C GLY A 193 -29.12 4.76 -2.06
N GLN A 194 -27.84 4.70 -1.66
CA GLN A 194 -26.71 4.54 -2.58
C GLN A 194 -26.18 3.11 -2.57
N GLU A 195 -25.85 2.60 -3.76
CA GLU A 195 -25.08 1.35 -3.89
C GLU A 195 -23.71 1.53 -3.25
N THR A 196 -23.30 0.54 -2.46
CA THR A 196 -21.98 0.52 -1.84
C THR A 196 -20.93 0.35 -2.94
N ARG A 197 -20.32 1.46 -3.37
CA ARG A 197 -19.26 1.51 -4.39
C ARG A 197 -17.95 0.96 -3.84
N VAL A 198 -17.92 -0.32 -3.50
CA VAL A 198 -16.70 -1.06 -3.15
C VAL A 198 -15.97 -1.37 -4.45
N LYS A 199 -14.69 -0.99 -4.51
CA LYS A 199 -13.80 -1.23 -5.65
C LYS A 199 -13.14 -2.60 -5.55
N GLU A 200 -12.76 -3.15 -6.69
CA GLU A 200 -11.92 -4.35 -6.78
C GLU A 200 -10.50 -4.05 -6.27
N ASN A 201 -9.92 -5.00 -5.54
CA ASN A 201 -8.58 -4.90 -5.00
C ASN A 201 -7.53 -5.27 -6.05
N ARG A 202 -6.53 -4.41 -6.27
CA ARG A 202 -5.51 -4.57 -7.31
C ARG A 202 -4.13 -4.27 -6.78
N ASN A 203 -3.11 -4.76 -7.46
CA ASN A 203 -1.71 -4.50 -7.13
C ASN A 203 -1.39 -3.01 -6.96
N LEU A 204 -1.76 -2.18 -7.95
CA LEU A 204 -1.47 -0.74 -7.92
C LEU A 204 -2.52 0.09 -7.16
N VAL A 205 -3.63 -0.52 -6.75
CA VAL A 205 -4.72 0.11 -5.98
C VAL A 205 -5.13 -0.86 -4.85
N PRO A 206 -4.31 -0.98 -3.79
CA PRO A 206 -4.48 -1.97 -2.73
C PRO A 206 -5.56 -1.55 -1.71
N ILE A 207 -6.79 -1.32 -2.17
CA ILE A 207 -7.89 -0.82 -1.34
C ILE A 207 -8.31 -1.79 -0.24
N GLY A 208 -8.00 -3.08 -0.38
CA GLY A 208 -8.21 -4.09 0.67
C GLY A 208 -7.55 -3.70 1.99
N VAL A 209 -6.36 -3.09 1.94
CA VAL A 209 -5.64 -2.57 3.12
C VAL A 209 -6.47 -1.57 3.90
N PHE A 210 -7.11 -0.63 3.21
CA PHE A 210 -7.92 0.39 3.87
C PHE A 210 -9.10 -0.24 4.61
N TYR A 211 -9.80 -1.19 3.98
CA TYR A 211 -10.92 -1.88 4.61
C TYR A 211 -10.46 -2.79 5.76
N GLY A 212 -9.32 -3.47 5.62
CA GLY A 212 -8.71 -4.26 6.68
C GLY A 212 -8.34 -3.42 7.90
N ILE A 213 -7.65 -2.29 7.70
CA ILE A 213 -7.30 -1.36 8.78
C ILE A 213 -8.56 -0.75 9.39
N SER A 214 -9.56 -0.37 8.58
CA SER A 214 -10.83 0.19 9.07
C SER A 214 -11.57 -0.81 9.96
N TYR A 215 -11.59 -2.09 9.56
CA TYR A 215 -12.18 -3.16 10.37
C TYR A 215 -11.41 -3.36 11.68
N TRP A 216 -10.08 -3.51 11.62
CA TRP A 216 -9.24 -3.61 12.81
C TRP A 216 -9.48 -2.42 13.76
N ASN A 217 -9.42 -1.19 13.25
CA ASN A 217 -9.68 0.00 14.06
C ASN A 217 -11.09 0.01 14.67
N SER A 218 -12.10 -0.52 13.97
CA SER A 218 -13.47 -0.63 14.51
C SER A 218 -13.59 -1.56 15.72
N LEU A 219 -12.67 -2.53 15.86
CA LEU A 219 -12.61 -3.45 17.00
C LEU A 219 -11.92 -2.84 18.22
N PHE A 220 -10.86 -2.03 18.01
CA PHE A 220 -9.99 -1.55 19.10
C PHE A 220 -10.22 -0.09 19.49
N ASN A 221 -10.64 0.78 18.55
CA ASN A 221 -10.81 2.21 18.82
C ASN A 221 -12.06 2.78 18.13
N PRO A 222 -13.23 2.70 18.78
CA PRO A 222 -14.50 3.21 18.25
C PRO A 222 -14.48 4.71 17.96
N SER A 223 -13.65 5.51 18.65
CA SER A 223 -13.58 6.97 18.47
C SER A 223 -13.06 7.36 17.07
N LEU A 224 -12.11 6.59 16.53
CA LEU A 224 -11.54 6.81 15.20
C LEU A 224 -12.45 6.29 14.07
N ARG A 225 -13.52 5.55 14.38
CA ARG A 225 -14.45 4.99 13.39
C ARG A 225 -15.08 6.05 12.49
N LYS A 226 -15.44 7.21 13.06
CA LYS A 226 -16.01 8.34 12.30
C LYS A 226 -15.03 8.87 11.23
N LEU A 227 -13.73 8.91 11.55
CA LEU A 227 -12.71 9.34 10.61
C LEU A 227 -12.57 8.35 9.44
N PHE A 228 -12.48 7.06 9.72
CA PHE A 228 -12.35 6.04 8.67
C PHE A 228 -13.60 5.89 7.81
N THR A 229 -14.80 6.04 8.38
CA THR A 229 -16.04 6.03 7.61
C THR A 229 -16.16 7.24 6.68
N LEU A 230 -15.76 8.44 7.13
CA LEU A 230 -15.64 9.62 6.28
C LEU A 230 -14.63 9.39 5.16
N LEU A 231 -13.42 8.92 5.48
CA LEU A 231 -12.37 8.63 4.50
C LEU A 231 -12.78 7.55 3.48
N GLY A 232 -13.52 6.52 3.92
CA GLY A 232 -14.02 5.45 3.07
C GLY A 232 -15.18 5.87 2.16
N GLY A 233 -15.94 6.89 2.56
CA GLY A 233 -16.99 7.51 1.74
C GLY A 233 -16.45 8.49 0.69
N LEU A 234 -15.24 9.02 0.89
CA LEU A 234 -14.62 9.94 -0.06
C LEU A 234 -14.18 9.20 -1.32
N ASN A 235 -14.84 9.51 -2.44
CA ASN A 235 -14.34 9.09 -3.74
C ASN A 235 -12.92 9.67 -3.97
N SER A 236 -12.08 8.95 -4.73
CA SER A 236 -10.73 9.38 -5.12
C SER A 236 -10.63 10.85 -5.59
N LYS A 237 -11.64 11.33 -6.34
CA LYS A 237 -11.74 12.72 -6.79
C LYS A 237 -11.93 13.72 -5.64
N HIS A 238 -12.74 13.39 -4.64
CA HIS A 238 -12.98 14.28 -3.48
C HIS A 238 -11.74 14.40 -2.60
N LEU A 239 -11.01 13.30 -2.41
CA LEU A 239 -9.77 13.33 -1.64
C LEU A 239 -8.71 14.20 -2.34
N ILE A 240 -8.54 14.03 -3.65
CA ILE A 240 -7.66 14.89 -4.47
C ILE A 240 -8.11 16.35 -4.37
N PHE A 241 -9.42 16.63 -4.51
CA PHE A 241 -9.96 17.98 -4.39
C PHE A 241 -9.70 18.60 -3.01
N LEU A 242 -9.87 17.84 -1.93
CA LEU A 242 -9.63 18.31 -0.56
C LEU A 242 -8.16 18.69 -0.35
N ILE A 243 -7.23 17.93 -0.93
CA ILE A 243 -5.80 18.24 -0.86
C ILE A 243 -5.46 19.45 -1.72
N ILE A 244 -6.03 19.55 -2.92
CA ILE A 244 -5.89 20.73 -3.78
C ILE A 244 -6.40 21.98 -3.04
N ALA A 245 -7.58 21.90 -2.42
CA ALA A 245 -8.17 22.99 -1.65
C ALA A 245 -7.32 23.35 -0.42
N LEU A 246 -6.81 22.36 0.32
CA LEU A 246 -5.88 22.58 1.44
C LEU A 246 -4.62 23.31 0.96
N PHE A 247 -4.05 22.91 -0.17
CA PHE A 247 -2.85 23.54 -0.68
C PHE A 247 -3.13 24.96 -1.22
N LEU A 248 -4.27 25.18 -1.88
CA LEU A 248 -4.71 26.49 -2.33
C LEU A 248 -4.99 27.44 -1.16
N THR A 249 -5.56 26.95 -0.06
CA THR A 249 -5.77 27.75 1.16
C THR A 249 -4.46 28.11 1.84
N VAL A 250 -3.48 27.20 1.90
CA VAL A 250 -2.11 27.52 2.34
C VAL A 250 -1.52 28.61 1.45
N ILE A 251 -1.61 28.48 0.12
CA ILE A 251 -1.14 29.50 -0.83
C ILE A 251 -1.82 30.85 -0.61
N ALA A 252 -3.15 30.87 -0.45
CA ALA A 252 -3.91 32.08 -0.23
C ALA A 252 -3.59 32.74 1.11
N SER A 253 -3.40 31.95 2.17
CA SER A 253 -3.06 32.46 3.51
C SER A 253 -1.67 33.10 3.54
N GLU A 254 -0.68 32.47 2.89
CA GLU A 254 0.68 33.02 2.80
C GLU A 254 0.73 34.26 1.89
N ARG A 255 -0.05 34.30 0.80
CA ARG A 255 -0.21 35.51 -0.02
C ARG A 255 -0.91 36.65 0.73
N LYS A 256 -1.94 36.37 1.52
CA LYS A 256 -2.63 37.38 2.36
C LYS A 256 -1.70 37.95 3.43
N ARG A 257 -0.98 37.09 4.17
CA ARG A 257 0.00 37.49 5.18
C ARG A 257 1.15 38.30 4.59
N ALA A 258 1.60 37.94 3.37
CA ALA A 258 2.57 38.74 2.65
C ALA A 258 2.02 40.13 2.27
N LYS A 259 0.78 40.22 1.74
CA LYS A 259 0.12 41.51 1.42
C LYS A 259 -0.10 42.40 2.66
N GLN A 260 -0.44 41.83 3.80
CA GLN A 260 -0.66 42.58 5.05
C GLN A 260 0.64 43.16 5.62
N SER A 261 1.79 42.53 5.34
CA SER A 261 3.12 43.02 5.71
C SER A 261 3.79 43.88 4.64
N LEU A 262 3.14 44.12 3.50
CA LEU A 262 3.72 44.77 2.31
C LEU A 262 3.72 46.32 2.39
N LYS A 263 3.33 46.92 3.53
CA LYS A 263 3.53 48.36 3.78
C LYS A 263 5.00 48.73 4.05
N THR A 264 5.91 47.77 4.21
CA THR A 264 7.30 48.05 4.62
C THR A 264 8.28 46.97 4.13
N ASP A 265 8.61 46.89 2.83
CA ASP A 265 9.93 46.35 2.38
C ASP A 265 10.08 46.49 0.84
N CYS A 266 10.88 47.47 0.40
CA CYS A 266 11.26 47.72 -1.00
C CYS A 266 12.64 47.13 -1.32
N PHE A 267 12.89 45.81 -1.30
CA PHE A 267 14.16 45.27 -1.84
C PHE A 267 14.08 43.77 -2.22
N GLY A 268 14.17 43.49 -3.53
CA GLY A 268 14.85 42.36 -4.19
C GLY A 268 14.46 40.89 -3.94
N ALA A 269 14.05 40.50 -2.74
CA ALA A 269 13.55 39.16 -2.42
C ALA A 269 12.46 39.29 -1.36
N SER A 270 11.21 39.10 -1.77
CA SER A 270 10.06 39.28 -0.88
C SER A 270 10.09 38.25 0.27
N ARG A 271 9.56 38.60 1.45
CA ARG A 271 9.29 37.63 2.55
C ARG A 271 8.53 36.38 2.07
N LEU A 272 7.71 36.55 1.03
CA LEU A 272 6.96 35.47 0.38
C LEU A 272 7.89 34.43 -0.26
N THR A 273 9.00 34.86 -0.89
CA THR A 273 9.96 33.96 -1.54
C THR A 273 10.61 33.00 -0.55
N ILE A 274 10.89 33.43 0.68
CA ILE A 274 11.59 32.61 1.70
C ILE A 274 10.66 31.63 2.36
N ARG A 275 9.46 32.08 2.70
CA ARG A 275 8.40 31.20 3.19
C ARG A 275 8.01 30.18 2.13
N GLY A 276 7.95 30.61 0.87
CA GLY A 276 7.78 29.71 -0.27
C GLY A 276 8.88 28.67 -0.38
N VAL A 277 10.16 29.05 -0.20
CA VAL A 277 11.29 28.09 -0.16
C VAL A 277 11.17 27.11 1.01
N ALA A 278 10.78 27.57 2.20
CA ALA A 278 10.58 26.69 3.36
C ALA A 278 9.43 25.68 3.14
N VAL A 279 8.31 26.12 2.57
CA VAL A 279 7.19 25.23 2.18
C VAL A 279 7.64 24.27 1.08
N SER A 280 8.45 24.74 0.11
CA SER A 280 9.03 23.89 -0.94
C SER A 280 9.84 22.76 -0.34
N ILE A 281 10.70 23.03 0.64
CA ILE A 281 11.47 22.00 1.35
C ILE A 281 10.56 21.03 2.09
N ALA A 282 9.52 21.51 2.79
CA ALA A 282 8.56 20.61 3.43
C ALA A 282 7.89 19.67 2.41
N THR A 283 7.52 20.18 1.23
CA THR A 283 6.99 19.35 0.15
C THR A 283 8.03 18.43 -0.46
N THR A 284 9.31 18.79 -0.43
CA THR A 284 10.43 17.93 -0.84
C THR A 284 10.60 16.76 0.11
N GLY A 285 10.66 17.00 1.43
CA GLY A 285 10.71 15.94 2.42
C GLY A 285 9.52 15.00 2.31
N PHE A 286 8.32 15.58 2.12
CA PHE A 286 7.10 14.80 1.85
C PHE A 286 7.22 13.95 0.58
N THR A 287 7.66 14.55 -0.54
CA THR A 287 7.75 13.85 -1.84
C THR A 287 8.85 12.81 -1.87
N GLY A 288 10.03 13.11 -1.31
CA GLY A 288 11.15 12.19 -1.21
C GLY A 288 10.79 10.95 -0.39
N MET A 289 10.21 11.15 0.80
CA MET A 289 9.75 10.03 1.62
C MET A 289 8.60 9.26 0.95
N SER A 290 7.67 9.95 0.29
CA SER A 290 6.58 9.30 -0.45
C SER A 290 7.10 8.40 -1.58
N LEU A 291 8.05 8.88 -2.38
CA LEU A 291 8.65 8.12 -3.47
C LEU A 291 9.43 6.91 -2.96
N ASN A 292 10.20 7.07 -1.87
CA ASN A 292 10.90 5.96 -1.24
C ASN A 292 9.93 4.84 -0.81
N LEU A 293 8.84 5.21 -0.12
CA LEU A 293 7.81 4.25 0.27
C LEU A 293 7.11 3.61 -0.95
N ILE A 294 6.76 4.40 -1.97
CA ILE A 294 6.16 3.89 -3.20
C ILE A 294 7.06 2.85 -3.88
N PHE A 295 8.37 3.10 -3.96
CA PHE A 295 9.32 2.16 -4.56
C PHE A 295 9.47 0.89 -3.72
N ILE A 296 9.54 1.00 -2.39
CA ILE A 296 9.55 -0.17 -1.49
C ILE A 296 8.30 -1.04 -1.70
N PHE A 297 7.11 -0.44 -1.72
CA PHE A 297 5.87 -1.21 -1.89
C PHE A 297 5.71 -1.78 -3.29
N SER A 298 6.08 -1.01 -4.32
CA SER A 298 6.06 -1.48 -5.70
C SER A 298 7.03 -2.65 -5.89
N TYR A 299 8.21 -2.58 -5.28
CA TYR A 299 9.16 -3.68 -5.27
C TYR A 299 8.54 -4.95 -4.65
N GLN A 300 7.90 -4.83 -3.49
CA GLN A 300 7.21 -5.94 -2.83
C GLN A 300 6.10 -6.54 -3.69
N ILE A 301 5.37 -5.73 -4.46
CA ILE A 301 4.31 -6.20 -5.36
C ILE A 301 4.87 -7.07 -6.49
N PHE A 302 6.00 -6.68 -7.10
CA PHE A 302 6.50 -7.35 -8.31
C PHE A 302 7.45 -8.51 -8.06
N PHE A 303 8.27 -8.42 -7.01
CA PHE A 303 9.38 -9.35 -6.76
C PHE A 303 9.16 -10.26 -5.55
N GLY A 304 8.12 -10.02 -4.75
CA GLY A 304 7.87 -10.78 -3.53
C GLY A 304 8.58 -10.15 -2.33
N TYR A 305 8.77 -10.95 -1.28
CA TYR A 305 9.31 -10.48 0.00
C TYR A 305 10.79 -10.79 0.13
N VAL A 306 11.62 -9.75 0.24
CA VAL A 306 13.01 -9.87 0.69
C VAL A 306 13.33 -8.67 1.58
N TYR A 307 13.41 -8.89 2.91
CA TYR A 307 13.68 -7.82 3.89
C TYR A 307 14.98 -7.07 3.59
N ARG A 308 15.99 -7.79 3.07
CA ARG A 308 17.28 -7.22 2.64
C ARG A 308 17.10 -6.12 1.60
N ASP A 309 16.15 -6.26 0.69
CA ASP A 309 16.01 -5.34 -0.44
C ASP A 309 15.36 -4.02 0.00
N ILE A 310 14.55 -4.04 1.07
CA ILE A 310 14.05 -2.80 1.70
C ILE A 310 15.22 -1.97 2.24
N ALA A 311 16.20 -2.63 2.88
CA ALA A 311 17.40 -1.97 3.37
C ALA A 311 18.23 -1.41 2.20
N LEU A 312 18.46 -2.19 1.14
CA LEU A 312 19.22 -1.76 -0.04
C LEU A 312 18.52 -0.60 -0.79
N LEU A 313 17.19 -0.60 -0.89
CA LEU A 313 16.42 0.49 -1.48
C LEU A 313 16.56 1.78 -0.67
N THR A 314 16.49 1.66 0.66
CA THR A 314 16.67 2.79 1.58
C THR A 314 18.11 3.31 1.53
N THR A 315 19.10 2.43 1.50
CA THR A 315 20.52 2.81 1.33
C THR A 315 20.74 3.50 -0.02
N SER A 316 20.14 3.02 -1.10
CA SER A 316 20.23 3.65 -2.42
C SER A 316 19.65 5.06 -2.41
N PHE A 317 18.49 5.25 -1.75
CA PHE A 317 17.90 6.57 -1.52
C PHE A 317 18.84 7.49 -0.75
N MET A 318 19.40 7.02 0.37
CA MET A 318 20.31 7.80 1.22
C MET A 318 21.62 8.16 0.51
N PHE A 319 22.18 7.22 -0.25
CA PHE A 319 23.34 7.47 -1.10
C PHE A 319 23.04 8.54 -2.15
N GLY A 320 21.89 8.43 -2.82
CA GLY A 320 21.39 9.44 -3.74
C GLY A 320 21.28 10.81 -3.08
N LEU A 321 20.66 10.88 -1.90
CA LEU A 321 20.48 12.11 -1.12
C LEU A 321 21.83 12.77 -0.78
N ALA A 322 22.79 12.00 -0.30
CA ALA A 322 24.14 12.49 -0.02
C ALA A 322 24.85 12.99 -1.29
N ALA A 323 24.79 12.23 -2.38
CA ALA A 323 25.38 12.60 -3.66
C ALA A 323 24.76 13.88 -4.25
N GLY A 324 23.42 14.01 -4.17
CA GLY A 324 22.68 15.19 -4.61
C GLY A 324 23.04 16.43 -3.79
N ALA A 325 23.16 16.29 -2.48
CA ALA A 325 23.59 17.39 -1.60
C ALA A 325 25.02 17.83 -1.90
N LEU A 326 25.95 16.90 -2.09
CA LEU A 326 27.35 17.19 -2.45
C LEU A 326 27.45 17.86 -3.84
N PHE A 327 26.71 17.34 -4.82
CA PHE A 327 26.68 17.91 -6.17
C PHE A 327 26.14 19.33 -6.17
N ALA A 328 25.02 19.55 -5.47
CA ALA A 328 24.48 20.89 -5.30
C ALA A 328 25.51 21.79 -4.61
N ALA A 329 26.11 21.36 -3.50
CA ALA A 329 27.08 22.14 -2.74
C ALA A 329 28.29 22.57 -3.57
N LYS A 330 28.88 21.66 -4.37
CA LYS A 330 30.01 21.96 -5.26
C LYS A 330 29.64 22.95 -6.37
N ASN A 331 28.42 22.87 -6.91
CA ASN A 331 27.96 23.71 -8.02
C ASN A 331 27.36 25.06 -7.58
N LEU A 332 27.41 25.41 -6.28
CA LEU A 332 26.90 26.68 -5.73
C LEU A 332 27.81 27.88 -6.08
N ASN A 333 28.08 28.15 -7.36
CA ASN A 333 28.84 29.32 -7.78
C ASN A 333 28.20 30.62 -7.27
N PRO A 334 28.99 31.59 -6.74
CA PRO A 334 28.47 32.85 -6.20
C PRO A 334 27.81 33.74 -7.26
N LYS A 335 28.21 33.61 -8.53
CA LYS A 335 27.66 34.38 -9.67
C LYS A 335 26.41 33.77 -10.31
N LYS A 336 26.06 32.51 -10.03
CA LYS A 336 24.89 31.85 -10.66
C LYS A 336 23.60 32.18 -9.89
N ASN A 337 22.51 32.38 -10.63
CA ASN A 337 21.18 32.60 -10.05
C ASN A 337 20.69 31.33 -9.35
N THR A 338 20.91 31.24 -8.04
CA THR A 338 20.63 30.05 -7.22
C THR A 338 19.13 29.71 -7.22
N LEU A 339 18.27 30.72 -7.36
CA LEU A 339 16.82 30.54 -7.46
C LEU A 339 16.41 29.82 -8.77
N CYS A 340 17.11 30.10 -9.88
CA CYS A 340 16.86 29.43 -11.15
C CYS A 340 17.19 27.94 -11.07
N TRP A 341 18.34 27.59 -10.50
CA TRP A 341 18.72 26.19 -10.27
C TRP A 341 17.76 25.47 -9.32
N PHE A 342 17.29 26.16 -8.27
CA PHE A 342 16.26 25.62 -7.38
C PHE A 342 14.93 25.37 -8.11
N THR A 343 14.54 26.25 -9.04
CA THR A 343 13.35 26.07 -9.86
C THR A 343 13.49 24.89 -10.82
N VAL A 344 14.68 24.72 -11.41
CA VAL A 344 14.98 23.57 -12.29
C VAL A 344 14.89 22.25 -11.52
N THR A 345 15.42 22.17 -10.29
CA THR A 345 15.33 20.94 -9.49
C THR A 345 13.89 20.61 -9.10
N GLU A 346 13.06 21.60 -8.78
CA GLU A 346 11.62 21.41 -8.56
C GLU A 346 10.91 20.82 -9.79
N VAL A 347 11.16 21.39 -10.99
CA VAL A 347 10.58 20.89 -12.24
C VAL A 347 11.04 19.47 -12.54
N LEU A 348 12.32 19.15 -12.30
CA LEU A 348 12.84 17.80 -12.44
C LEU A 348 12.14 16.81 -11.48
N ILE A 349 11.85 17.19 -10.23
CA ILE A 349 11.09 16.34 -9.30
C ILE A 349 9.67 16.10 -9.81
N ILE A 350 9.00 17.12 -10.36
CA ILE A 350 7.65 16.98 -10.95
C ILE A 350 7.68 15.97 -12.11
N ILE A 351 8.62 16.14 -13.05
CA ILE A 351 8.79 15.23 -14.18
C ILE A 351 9.09 13.81 -13.69
N PHE A 352 9.97 13.69 -12.70
CA PHE A 352 10.33 12.39 -12.11
C PHE A 352 9.13 11.69 -11.47
N CYS A 353 8.27 12.41 -10.74
CA CYS A 353 7.04 11.85 -10.15
C CYS A 353 6.11 11.30 -11.24
N LEU A 354 5.91 12.05 -12.33
CA LEU A 354 5.08 11.62 -13.46
C LEU A 354 5.68 10.40 -14.16
N SER A 355 6.98 10.41 -14.44
CA SER A 355 7.67 9.30 -15.09
C SER A 355 7.68 8.03 -14.23
N ALA A 356 7.84 8.17 -12.90
CA ALA A 356 7.80 7.05 -11.97
C ALA A 356 6.42 6.39 -11.92
N GLY A 357 5.34 7.18 -11.91
CA GLY A 357 3.98 6.62 -11.96
C GLY A 357 3.71 5.84 -13.25
N LEU A 358 4.16 6.37 -14.39
CA LEU A 358 4.01 5.71 -15.70
C LEU A 358 4.87 4.45 -15.82
N SER A 359 6.11 4.48 -15.34
CA SER A 359 7.02 3.32 -15.38
C SER A 359 6.48 2.17 -14.54
N LEU A 360 5.95 2.44 -13.34
CA LEU A 360 5.34 1.41 -12.49
C LEU A 360 4.07 0.81 -13.11
N LYS A 361 3.26 1.61 -13.80
CA LYS A 361 2.09 1.12 -14.56
C LYS A 361 2.52 0.21 -15.71
N TYR A 362 3.56 0.59 -16.44
CA TYR A 362 4.11 -0.21 -17.54
C TYR A 362 4.67 -1.54 -17.01
N LEU A 363 5.45 -1.51 -15.93
CA LEU A 363 6.00 -2.69 -15.27
C LEU A 363 4.92 -3.69 -14.83
N ASN A 364 3.77 -3.19 -14.33
CA ASN A 364 2.65 -4.05 -13.97
C ASN A 364 2.06 -4.82 -15.16
N THR A 365 2.29 -4.36 -16.39
CA THR A 365 1.82 -5.05 -17.61
C THR A 365 2.84 -6.06 -18.11
N VAL A 366 4.13 -5.72 -18.08
CA VAL A 366 5.21 -6.59 -18.62
C VAL A 366 5.61 -7.70 -17.64
N GLY A 367 5.60 -7.43 -16.32
CA GLY A 367 5.72 -8.46 -15.28
C GLY A 367 7.06 -9.21 -15.18
N THR A 368 8.14 -8.72 -15.81
CA THR A 368 9.44 -9.41 -15.89
C THR A 368 10.40 -9.09 -14.75
N PHE A 369 11.19 -10.09 -14.35
CA PHE A 369 12.20 -9.98 -13.30
C PHE A 369 13.43 -9.14 -13.69
N ALA A 370 13.66 -8.89 -14.98
CA ALA A 370 14.80 -8.13 -15.50
C ALA A 370 14.87 -6.67 -14.97
N PHE A 371 13.77 -6.14 -14.44
CA PHE A 371 13.69 -4.77 -13.95
C PHE A 371 14.10 -4.59 -12.48
N TYR A 372 14.66 -5.60 -11.81
CA TYR A 372 15.11 -5.50 -10.41
C TYR A 372 16.10 -4.32 -10.17
N PRO A 373 17.16 -4.12 -11.00
CA PRO A 373 18.11 -3.02 -10.79
C PRO A 373 17.47 -1.63 -10.95
N LEU A 374 16.39 -1.52 -11.73
CA LEU A 374 15.71 -0.26 -12.01
C LEU A 374 15.16 0.38 -10.74
N PHE A 375 14.69 -0.40 -9.77
CA PHE A 375 14.15 0.12 -8.51
C PHE A 375 15.22 0.82 -7.66
N TYR A 376 16.45 0.28 -7.61
CA TYR A 376 17.56 0.92 -6.91
C TYR A 376 17.98 2.23 -7.59
N ILE A 377 18.00 2.24 -8.93
CA ILE A 377 18.33 3.44 -9.71
C ILE A 377 17.25 4.51 -9.48
N LEU A 378 15.97 4.17 -9.57
CA LEU A 378 14.86 5.11 -9.31
C LEU A 378 14.92 5.64 -7.87
N SER A 379 15.19 4.77 -6.89
CA SER A 379 15.36 5.17 -5.50
C SER A 379 16.52 6.17 -5.33
N ALA A 380 17.70 5.87 -5.90
CA ALA A 380 18.86 6.76 -5.86
C ALA A 380 18.61 8.09 -6.57
N LEU A 381 17.95 8.08 -7.73
CA LEU A 381 17.57 9.30 -8.46
C LEU A 381 16.61 10.18 -7.65
N SER A 382 15.63 9.57 -6.99
CA SER A 382 14.69 10.31 -6.13
C SER A 382 15.40 10.96 -4.94
N GLY A 383 16.35 10.25 -4.32
CA GLY A 383 17.22 10.77 -3.29
C GLY A 383 18.09 11.92 -3.79
N LEU A 384 18.72 11.77 -4.96
CA LEU A 384 19.58 12.78 -5.57
C LEU A 384 18.84 14.10 -5.82
N LEU A 385 17.63 14.02 -6.36
CA LEU A 385 16.81 15.21 -6.61
C LEU A 385 16.38 15.88 -5.29
N ALA A 386 16.00 15.12 -4.27
CA ALA A 386 15.64 15.65 -2.96
C ALA A 386 16.85 16.30 -2.25
N GLY A 387 17.99 15.62 -2.22
CA GLY A 387 19.22 16.07 -1.57
C GLY A 387 19.80 17.34 -2.18
N ALA A 388 19.64 17.53 -3.50
CA ALA A 388 20.12 18.73 -4.18
C ALA A 388 19.43 20.04 -3.72
N GLN A 389 18.21 19.95 -3.17
CA GLN A 389 17.44 21.14 -2.81
C GLN A 389 17.86 21.78 -1.50
N PHE A 390 18.32 21.00 -0.53
CA PHE A 390 18.66 21.51 0.81
C PHE A 390 19.83 22.51 0.81
N PRO A 391 20.98 22.25 0.16
CA PRO A 391 22.08 23.23 0.09
C PRO A 391 21.71 24.51 -0.65
N MET A 392 20.92 24.39 -1.72
CA MET A 392 20.45 25.54 -2.52
C MET A 392 19.52 26.43 -1.69
N ALA A 393 18.57 25.83 -0.97
CA ALA A 393 17.66 26.55 -0.11
C ALA A 393 18.39 27.24 1.05
N ASN A 394 19.37 26.59 1.67
CA ASN A 394 20.16 27.19 2.74
C ASN A 394 20.92 28.45 2.25
N LYS A 395 21.47 28.43 1.03
CA LYS A 395 22.10 29.62 0.43
C LYS A 395 21.10 30.76 0.20
N ILE A 396 19.89 30.47 -0.26
CA ILE A 396 18.82 31.47 -0.45
C ILE A 396 18.40 32.08 0.90
N TYR A 397 18.18 31.22 1.90
CA TYR A 397 17.81 31.64 3.25
C TYR A 397 18.90 32.52 3.87
N LYS A 398 20.18 32.10 3.78
CA LYS A 398 21.33 32.87 4.27
C LYS A 398 21.44 34.24 3.59
N LYS A 399 21.30 34.33 2.27
CA LYS A 399 21.39 35.60 1.53
C LYS A 399 20.37 36.63 2.04
N TYR A 400 19.15 36.20 2.35
CA TYR A 400 18.14 37.12 2.85
C TYR A 400 18.39 37.59 4.28
N TYR A 401 18.68 36.67 5.21
CA TYR A 401 18.88 37.04 6.61
C TYR A 401 20.20 37.77 6.85
N THR A 402 21.23 37.54 6.02
CA THR A 402 22.47 38.33 6.07
C THR A 402 22.24 39.77 5.57
N SER A 403 21.26 39.97 4.67
CA SER A 403 20.91 41.30 4.14
C SER A 403 20.08 42.15 5.11
N LYS A 404 19.39 41.53 6.08
CA LYS A 404 18.68 42.25 7.16
C LYS A 404 19.67 42.40 8.31
N LYS A 405 19.91 43.63 8.80
CA LYS A 405 20.91 44.01 9.84
C LYS A 405 21.00 43.15 11.12
N ASN A 406 20.12 42.17 11.34
CA ASN A 406 20.25 41.16 12.40
C ASN A 406 21.04 39.94 11.89
N LYS A 407 22.32 39.85 12.25
CA LYS A 407 23.11 38.60 12.18
C LYS A 407 22.43 37.53 13.05
N GLN A 408 21.45 36.82 12.51
CA GLN A 408 21.01 35.57 13.14
C GLN A 408 22.10 34.51 12.94
N PRO A 409 22.40 33.69 13.95
CA PRO A 409 23.38 32.61 13.82
C PRO A 409 22.94 31.62 12.74
N ILE A 410 23.92 31.14 11.96
CA ILE A 410 23.77 30.20 10.83
C ILE A 410 22.93 28.97 11.24
N GLU A 411 23.08 28.55 12.49
CA GLU A 411 22.40 27.41 13.13
C GLU A 411 20.87 27.54 13.11
N LYS A 412 20.32 28.74 13.36
CA LYS A 412 18.85 28.94 13.39
C LYS A 412 18.23 28.78 12.00
N SER A 413 18.93 29.16 10.94
CA SER A 413 18.41 29.06 9.56
C SER A 413 18.41 27.61 9.06
N ALA A 414 19.51 26.87 9.29
CA ALA A 414 19.59 25.46 8.92
C ALA A 414 18.60 24.61 9.73
N GLY A 415 18.44 24.90 11.03
CA GLY A 415 17.50 24.20 11.90
C GLY A 415 16.03 24.32 11.47
N VAL A 416 15.60 25.52 11.01
CA VAL A 416 14.22 25.72 10.51
C VAL A 416 13.98 24.91 9.23
N LEU A 417 14.90 24.96 8.26
CA LEU A 417 14.76 24.22 7.01
C LEU A 417 14.77 22.69 7.25
N TYR A 418 15.63 22.23 8.14
CA TYR A 418 15.68 20.81 8.53
C TYR A 418 14.40 20.36 9.22
N SER A 419 13.84 21.20 10.10
CA SER A 419 12.55 20.92 10.75
C SER A 419 11.42 20.82 9.73
N MET A 420 11.40 21.68 8.71
CA MET A 420 10.40 21.62 7.64
C MET A 420 10.51 20.34 6.81
N ASP A 421 11.73 19.90 6.48
CA ASP A 421 11.98 18.65 5.77
C ASP A 421 11.48 17.43 6.57
N LEU A 422 11.83 17.36 7.86
CA LEU A 422 11.38 16.29 8.77
C LEU A 422 9.85 16.28 8.95
N LEU A 423 9.21 17.45 9.08
CA LEU A 423 7.75 17.54 9.15
C LEU A 423 7.09 16.99 7.88
N GLY A 424 7.64 17.31 6.71
CA GLY A 424 7.21 16.74 5.44
C GLY A 424 7.33 15.22 5.42
N GLY A 425 8.50 14.69 5.81
CA GLY A 425 8.75 13.26 5.90
C GLY A 425 7.82 12.53 6.87
N PHE A 426 7.54 13.12 8.04
CA PHE A 426 6.61 12.58 9.04
C PHE A 426 5.19 12.40 8.48
N PHE A 427 4.63 13.45 7.87
CA PHE A 427 3.30 13.36 7.27
C PHE A 427 3.24 12.39 6.09
N ALA A 428 4.31 12.29 5.29
CA ALA A 428 4.40 11.30 4.23
C ALA A 428 4.39 9.87 4.79
N ALA A 429 5.21 9.60 5.81
CA ALA A 429 5.29 8.28 6.43
C ALA A 429 3.96 7.81 7.04
N LEU A 430 3.16 8.74 7.57
CA LEU A 430 1.85 8.44 8.14
C LEU A 430 0.75 8.31 7.08
N LEU A 431 0.61 9.30 6.19
CA LEU A 431 -0.55 9.41 5.31
C LEU A 431 -0.44 8.53 4.06
N ILE A 432 0.76 8.33 3.52
CA ILE A 432 0.98 7.61 2.27
C ILE A 432 0.58 6.12 2.39
N PRO A 433 1.11 5.33 3.33
CA PRO A 433 0.78 3.91 3.42
C PRO A 433 -0.63 3.64 3.97
N VAL A 434 -1.15 4.49 4.85
CA VAL A 434 -2.44 4.26 5.54
C VAL A 434 -3.64 4.73 4.71
N ILE A 435 -3.53 5.89 4.06
CA ILE A 435 -4.67 6.55 3.41
C ILE A 435 -4.46 6.63 1.90
N PHE A 436 -3.36 7.24 1.45
CA PHE A 436 -3.24 7.58 0.04
C PHE A 436 -3.04 6.34 -0.84
N ILE A 437 -2.08 5.46 -0.54
CA ILE A 437 -1.81 4.25 -1.34
C ILE A 437 -3.05 3.36 -1.45
N PRO A 438 -3.72 2.98 -0.35
CA PRO A 438 -4.90 2.13 -0.43
C PRO A 438 -6.08 2.75 -1.21
N ILE A 439 -6.34 4.06 -1.03
CA ILE A 439 -7.56 4.70 -1.59
C ILE A 439 -7.36 5.21 -3.02
N LEU A 440 -6.24 5.87 -3.28
CA LEU A 440 -5.92 6.50 -4.57
C LEU A 440 -5.16 5.55 -5.50
N GLY A 441 -4.32 4.69 -4.93
CA GLY A 441 -3.37 3.88 -5.66
C GLY A 441 -2.11 4.65 -6.07
N ILE A 442 -1.11 3.90 -6.52
CA ILE A 442 0.25 4.41 -6.75
C ILE A 442 0.28 5.51 -7.83
N LEU A 443 -0.42 5.29 -8.95
CA LEU A 443 -0.43 6.26 -10.07
C LEU A 443 -1.00 7.62 -9.67
N GLN A 444 -2.13 7.63 -8.97
CA GLN A 444 -2.81 8.87 -8.58
C GLN A 444 -2.00 9.65 -7.54
N ILE A 445 -1.23 8.96 -6.70
CA ILE A 445 -0.35 9.62 -5.73
C ILE A 445 0.84 10.27 -6.43
N CYS A 446 1.44 9.60 -7.41
CA CYS A 446 2.49 10.22 -8.22
C CYS A 446 1.99 11.52 -8.89
N LEU A 447 0.74 11.54 -9.39
CA LEU A 447 0.11 12.76 -9.90
C LEU A 447 -0.14 13.81 -8.81
N LEU A 448 -0.58 13.39 -7.63
CA LEU A 448 -0.77 14.27 -6.48
C LEU A 448 0.54 14.91 -6.01
N LEU A 449 1.63 14.14 -5.95
CA LEU A 449 2.97 14.64 -5.59
C LEU A 449 3.46 15.67 -6.62
N ALA A 450 3.29 15.38 -7.91
CA ALA A 450 3.58 16.33 -8.98
C ALA A 450 2.77 17.64 -8.81
N PHE A 451 1.48 17.54 -8.46
CA PHE A 451 0.65 18.71 -8.18
C PHE A 451 1.14 19.50 -6.95
N VAL A 452 1.44 18.81 -5.84
CA VAL A 452 1.94 19.45 -4.60
C VAL A 452 3.23 20.22 -4.87
N LYS A 453 4.15 19.66 -5.66
CA LYS A 453 5.40 20.34 -6.05
C LYS A 453 5.15 21.49 -7.02
N ALA A 454 4.27 21.32 -8.00
CA ALA A 454 3.87 22.40 -8.92
C ALA A 454 3.22 23.58 -8.17
N ALA A 455 2.42 23.29 -7.14
CA ALA A 455 1.80 24.30 -6.30
C ALA A 455 2.84 25.02 -5.41
N GLY A 456 3.90 24.32 -4.98
CA GLY A 456 5.07 24.91 -4.31
C GLY A 456 5.80 25.94 -5.18
N LEU A 457 5.95 25.69 -6.49
CA LEU A 457 6.56 26.64 -7.44
C LEU A 457 5.85 28.00 -7.45
N ILE A 458 4.52 28.00 -7.36
CA ILE A 458 3.67 29.21 -7.42
C ILE A 458 3.89 30.16 -6.21
N LEU A 459 4.44 29.64 -5.11
CA LEU A 459 4.65 30.41 -3.88
C LEU A 459 5.89 31.31 -3.94
N TYR A 460 6.97 30.86 -4.58
CA TYR A 460 8.24 31.59 -4.54
C TYR A 460 8.65 32.21 -5.88
N ILE A 461 8.04 31.80 -7.00
CA ILE A 461 8.14 32.55 -8.25
C ILE A 461 7.38 33.86 -8.05
N PRO A 462 8.05 35.03 -8.04
CA PRO A 462 7.34 36.29 -7.94
C PRO A 462 6.39 36.40 -9.13
N SER A 463 5.13 36.74 -8.88
CA SER A 463 4.27 37.20 -9.96
C SER A 463 4.98 38.40 -10.58
N ARG A 464 5.53 38.24 -11.79
CA ARG A 464 5.95 39.39 -12.60
C ARG A 464 4.72 40.30 -12.71
N ARG A 465 4.74 41.39 -11.96
CA ARG A 465 3.93 42.57 -12.21
C ARG A 465 4.90 43.64 -12.64
#